data_AF-A0A0D7AA66-F1
#
_entry.id   AF-A0A0D7AA66-F1
#
_cell.length_a   1.000
_cell.length_b   1.000
_cell.length_c   1.000
_cell.angle_alpha   90.00
_cell.angle_beta   90.00
_cell.angle_gamma   90.00
#
_symmetry.space_group_name_H-M   'P 1'
#
loop_
_entity.id
_entity.type
_entity.pdbx_description
1 polymer ?
#
loop_
_entity_poly.entity_id
_entity_poly.type
_entity_poly.pdbx_seq_one_letter_code
_entity_poly.pdbx_strand_id
1 'polypeptide(L)'
;TLISASHLDKAGFSLHFSDGLCTIRAPPAIRTVNINELHCIMGHVNHRDLKNGIQTGQIIGVNLDPTIEPTQCDGCIEAKAACHPFPRVHEDRTQKY
;
A
#
# COMPACT_ATOMS: atom_id res chain seq x y z
N THR A 1 3.44 6.00 38.61
CA THR A 1 3.05 7.05 37.64
C THR A 1 1.58 6.87 37.33
N LEU A 2 0.74 7.89 37.57
CA LEU A 2 -0.68 7.85 37.19
C LEU A 2 -0.84 8.49 35.82
N ILE A 3 -1.58 7.86 34.91
CA ILE A 3 -1.90 8.41 33.59
C ILE A 3 -3.42 8.59 33.52
N SER A 4 -3.88 9.79 33.16
CA SER A 4 -5.31 10.10 33.06
C SER A 4 -5.92 9.53 31.78
N ALA A 5 -7.15 9.03 31.88
CA ALA A 5 -7.93 8.56 30.73
C ALA A 5 -8.09 9.64 29.64
N SER A 6 -8.21 10.91 30.02
CA SER A 6 -8.30 12.03 29.08
C SER A 6 -7.00 12.23 28.28
N HIS A 7 -5.84 11.89 28.87
CA HIS A 7 -4.58 11.93 28.15
C HIS A 7 -4.43 10.77 27.18
N LEU A 8 -4.99 9.60 27.50
CA LEU A 8 -5.02 8.44 26.59
C LEU A 8 -5.89 8.73 25.36
N ASP A 9 -7.09 9.28 25.56
CA ASP A 9 -8.00 9.66 24.49
C ASP A 9 -7.37 10.67 23.51
N LYS A 10 -6.74 11.73 24.04
CA LYS A 10 -5.98 12.70 23.24
C LYS A 10 -4.83 12.08 22.45
N ALA A 11 -4.22 11.02 22.97
CA ALA A 11 -3.14 10.29 22.31
C ALA A 11 -3.64 9.24 21.31
N GLY A 12 -4.96 9.13 21.08
CA GLY A 12 -5.57 8.19 20.13
C GLY A 12 -5.72 6.77 20.68
N PHE A 13 -5.50 6.56 21.98
CA PHE A 13 -5.80 5.30 22.64
C PHE A 13 -7.28 5.22 22.95
N SER A 14 -7.88 4.03 22.80
CA SER A 14 -9.27 3.79 23.22
C SER A 14 -9.33 2.88 24.43
N LEU A 15 -10.27 3.18 25.33
CA LEU A 15 -10.54 2.41 26.54
C LEU A 15 -11.87 1.68 26.39
N HIS A 16 -11.88 0.37 26.61
CA HIS A 16 -13.09 -0.45 26.59
C HIS A 16 -13.26 -1.16 27.93
N PHE A 17 -14.37 -0.91 28.62
CA PHE A 17 -14.70 -1.54 29.90
C PHE A 17 -15.82 -2.56 29.68
N SER A 18 -15.51 -3.84 29.89
CA SER A 18 -16.49 -4.93 29.80
C SER A 18 -16.10 -6.05 30.75
N ASP A 19 -17.10 -6.69 31.38
CA ASP A 19 -16.90 -7.86 32.26
C ASP A 19 -15.90 -7.64 33.41
N GLY A 20 -15.86 -6.42 33.96
CA GLY A 20 -14.91 -6.05 35.01
C GLY A 20 -13.47 -5.88 34.53
N LEU A 21 -13.23 -5.96 33.22
CA LEU A 21 -11.92 -5.79 32.59
C LEU A 21 -11.85 -4.46 31.82
N CYS A 22 -10.70 -3.79 31.93
CA CYS A 22 -10.38 -2.60 31.14
C CYS A 22 -9.38 -3.00 30.05
N THR A 23 -9.77 -2.86 28.79
CA THR A 23 -8.89 -3.06 27.63
C THR A 23 -8.45 -1.71 27.09
N ILE A 24 -7.14 -1.52 26.98
CA ILE A 24 -6.54 -0.34 26.33
C ILE A 24 -6.13 -0.75 24.92
N ARG A 25 -6.64 -0.05 23.91
CA ARG A 25 -6.28 -0.23 22.52
C ARG A 25 -5.41 0.91 22.06
N ALA A 26 -4.22 0.59 21.56
CA ALA A 26 -3.35 1.55 20.92
C ALA A 26 -3.94 2.04 19.58
N PRO A 27 -3.67 3.28 19.18
CA PRO A 27 -3.96 3.71 17.83
C PRO A 27 -3.21 2.81 16.83
N PRO A 28 -3.77 2.56 15.63
CA PRO A 28 -3.06 1.84 14.60
C PRO A 28 -1.75 2.55 14.29
N ALA A 29 -0.64 1.80 14.26
CA ALA A 29 0.65 2.35 13.88
C ALA A 29 0.60 2.74 12.40
N ILE A 30 0.47 4.03 12.12
CA ILE A 30 0.48 4.56 10.75
C ILE A 30 1.93 4.69 10.33
N ARG A 31 2.34 3.90 9.34
CA ARG A 31 3.67 4.02 8.74
C ARG A 31 3.62 5.04 7.62
N THR A 32 4.45 6.07 7.69
CA THR A 32 4.68 6.97 6.55
C THR A 32 5.65 6.30 5.60
N VAL A 33 5.28 6.17 4.32
CA VAL A 33 6.09 5.55 3.27
C VAL A 33 6.13 6.44 2.04
N ASN A 34 7.17 6.26 1.22
CA ASN A 34 7.22 6.83 -0.11
C ASN A 34 6.31 6.04 -1.07
N ILE A 35 5.79 6.68 -2.12
CA ILE A 35 4.99 6.02 -3.15
C ILE A 35 5.75 4.88 -3.86
N ASN A 36 7.06 5.05 -4.10
CA ASN A 36 7.87 4.00 -4.73
C ASN A 36 8.12 2.82 -3.77
N GLU A 37 8.22 3.09 -2.47
CA GLU A 37 8.34 2.04 -1.46
C GLU A 37 7.04 1.24 -1.39
N LEU A 38 5.90 1.92 -1.35
CA LEU A 38 4.59 1.28 -1.39
C LEU A 38 4.37 0.48 -2.69
N HIS A 39 4.83 1.02 -3.82
CA HIS A 39 4.85 0.33 -5.11
C HIS A 39 5.56 -1.02 -5.03
N CYS A 40 6.77 -1.05 -4.45
CA CYS A 40 7.52 -2.29 -4.29
C CYS A 40 6.86 -3.24 -3.28
N ILE A 41 6.43 -2.75 -2.12
CA ILE A 41 5.76 -3.57 -1.07
C ILE A 41 4.50 -4.24 -1.62
N MET A 42 3.74 -3.53 -2.46
CA MET A 42 2.48 -4.00 -3.02
C MET A 42 2.67 -4.85 -4.29
N GLY A 43 3.91 -5.19 -4.67
CA GLY A 43 4.19 -6.05 -5.82
C GLY A 43 4.16 -5.32 -7.16
N HIS A 44 4.73 -4.13 -7.21
CA HIS A 44 4.82 -3.28 -8.41
C HIS A 44 3.48 -2.78 -8.95
N VAL A 45 2.50 -2.59 -8.08
CA VAL A 45 1.21 -1.98 -8.43
C VAL A 45 1.42 -0.54 -8.88
N ASN A 46 0.74 -0.15 -9.95
CA ASN A 46 0.81 1.19 -10.51
C ASN A 46 0.57 2.29 -9.44
N HIS A 47 1.40 3.33 -9.47
CA HIS A 47 1.35 4.44 -8.50
C HIS A 47 -0.03 5.11 -8.45
N ARG A 48 -0.73 5.21 -9.59
CA ARG A 48 -2.08 5.78 -9.63
C ARG A 48 -3.07 4.97 -8.81
N ASP A 49 -3.01 3.64 -8.93
CA ASP A 49 -3.93 2.74 -8.24
C ASP A 49 -3.65 2.72 -6.74
N LEU A 50 -2.38 2.84 -6.33
CA LEU A 50 -2.02 3.00 -4.92
C LEU A 50 -2.52 4.32 -4.33
N LYS A 51 -2.34 5.44 -5.04
CA LYS A 51 -2.87 6.74 -4.62
C LYS A 51 -4.39 6.70 -4.47
N ASN A 52 -5.08 6.12 -5.44
CA ASN A 52 -6.52 5.94 -5.40
C ASN A 52 -6.94 5.02 -4.25
N GLY A 53 -6.23 3.90 -4.03
CA GLY A 53 -6.52 2.95 -2.97
C GLY A 53 -6.41 3.57 -1.58
N ILE A 54 -5.45 4.48 -1.38
CA ILE A 54 -5.35 5.25 -0.13
C ILE A 54 -6.48 6.27 -0.02
N GLN A 55 -6.74 7.06 -1.07
CA GLN A 55 -7.79 8.08 -1.07
C GLN A 55 -9.19 7.50 -0.86
N THR A 56 -9.45 6.31 -1.40
CA THR A 56 -10.72 5.58 -1.25
C THR A 56 -10.81 4.79 0.05
N GLY A 57 -9.74 4.75 0.86
CA GLY A 57 -9.70 4.00 2.13
C GLY A 57 -9.60 2.48 1.97
N GLN A 58 -9.30 1.98 0.78
CA GLN A 58 -9.02 0.55 0.54
C GLN A 58 -7.68 0.12 1.14
N ILE A 59 -6.69 1.02 1.15
CA ILE A 59 -5.38 0.84 1.76
C ILE A 59 -5.37 1.64 3.07
N ILE A 60 -5.34 0.93 4.19
CA ILE A 60 -5.35 1.52 5.54
C ILE A 60 -4.00 1.32 6.23
N GLY A 61 -3.70 2.16 7.25
CA GLY A 61 -2.49 2.02 8.07
C GLY A 61 -1.20 2.56 7.43
N VAL A 62 -1.31 3.21 6.27
CA VAL A 62 -0.18 3.80 5.54
C VAL A 62 -0.48 5.27 5.24
N ASN A 63 0.51 6.14 5.43
CA ASN A 63 0.45 7.52 4.97
C ASN A 63 1.51 7.76 3.89
N LEU A 64 1.16 8.52 2.85
CA LEU A 64 2.12 8.88 1.80
C LEU A 64 2.80 10.20 2.16
N ASP A 65 4.12 10.25 2.03
CA ASP A 65 4.85 11.51 2.06
C ASP A 65 4.64 12.24 0.71
N PRO A 66 3.97 13.41 0.68
CA PRO A 66 3.70 14.13 -0.56
C PRO A 66 4.92 14.88 -1.10
N THR A 67 6.01 14.96 -0.35
CA THR A 67 7.18 15.78 -0.73
C THR A 67 8.06 15.09 -1.76
N ILE A 68 7.95 13.77 -1.90
CA ILE A 68 8.82 12.96 -2.75
C ILE A 68 8.11 12.65 -4.05
N GLU A 69 8.67 13.09 -5.17
CA GLU A 69 8.16 12.74 -6.49
C GLU A 69 8.38 11.25 -6.79
N PRO A 70 7.44 10.59 -7.50
CA PRO A 70 7.59 9.19 -7.88
C PRO A 70 8.78 9.03 -8.82
N THR A 71 9.64 8.05 -8.54
CA THR A 71 10.77 7.73 -9.41
C THR A 71 10.38 6.57 -10.31
N GLN A 72 11.12 6.38 -11.40
CA GLN A 72 11.03 5.15 -12.15
C GLN A 72 11.51 3.97 -11.27
N CYS A 73 10.88 2.82 -11.46
CA CYS A 73 11.24 1.58 -10.75
C CYS A 73 11.97 0.66 -11.72
N ASP A 74 13.24 0.36 -11.43
CA ASP A 74 14.08 -0.50 -12.28
C ASP A 74 13.45 -1.88 -12.48
N GLY A 75 12.90 -2.47 -11.40
CA GLY A 75 12.19 -3.76 -11.49
C GLY A 75 10.98 -3.74 -12.44
N CYS A 76 10.25 -2.62 -12.50
CA CYS A 76 9.19 -2.45 -13.49
C CYS A 76 9.72 -2.31 -14.91
N ILE A 77 10.82 -1.57 -15.09
CA ILE A 77 11.42 -1.35 -16.41
C ILE A 77 11.92 -2.66 -16.97
N GLU A 78 12.70 -3.42 -16.20
CA GLU A 78 13.26 -4.70 -16.59
C GLU A 78 12.18 -5.73 -16.93
N ALA A 79 11.16 -5.85 -16.08
CA ALA A 79 10.04 -6.77 -16.32
C ALA A 79 9.29 -6.43 -17.62
N LYS A 80 9.05 -5.14 -17.87
CA LYS A 80 8.38 -4.68 -19.10
C LYS A 80 9.26 -4.80 -20.34
N ALA A 81 10.57 -4.60 -20.21
CA ALA A 81 11.51 -4.76 -21.31
C ALA A 81 11.57 -6.22 -21.80
N ALA A 82 11.40 -7.19 -20.89
CA ALA A 82 11.31 -8.61 -21.23
C ALA A 82 9.99 -8.99 -21.92
N CYS A 83 8.93 -8.19 -21.77
CA CYS A 83 7.64 -8.45 -22.43
C CYS A 83 7.76 -8.23 -23.94
N HIS A 84 7.62 -9.32 -24.70
CA HIS A 84 7.52 -9.23 -26.14
C HIS A 84 6.11 -8.79 -26.54
N PRO A 85 5.95 -7.92 -27.55
CA PRO A 85 4.63 -7.62 -28.09
C PRO A 85 3.97 -8.92 -28.55
N PHE A 86 2.66 -9.04 -28.29
CA PHE A 86 1.91 -10.20 -28.73
C PHE A 86 2.09 -10.37 -30.25
N PRO A 87 2.48 -11.57 -30.73
CA PRO A 87 2.72 -11.77 -32.15
C PRO A 87 1.45 -11.49 -32.95
N ARG A 88 1.55 -10.59 -33.94
CA ARG A 88 0.40 -10.20 -34.79
C ARG A 88 -0.02 -11.30 -35.75
N VAL A 89 0.87 -12.26 -36.01
CA VAL A 89 0.61 -13.40 -36.87
C VAL A 89 1.05 -14.64 -36.10
N HIS A 90 0.19 -15.63 -36.06
CA HIS A 90 0.52 -16.93 -35.49
C HIS A 90 1.49 -17.64 -36.46
N GLU A 91 2.69 -17.97 -36.01
CA GLU A 91 3.72 -18.57 -36.87
C GLU A 91 3.32 -19.98 -37.36
N ASP A 92 2.46 -20.68 -36.62
CA ASP A 92 1.97 -22.02 -36.97
C ASP A 92 0.61 -22.04 -37.67
N ARG A 93 0.46 -21.33 -38.79
CA ARG A 93 -0.58 -21.70 -39.74
C ARG A 93 0.02 -22.73 -40.70
N THR A 94 0.09 -23.98 -40.25
CA THR A 94 0.45 -25.18 -41.05
C THR A 94 0.07 -24.97 -42.51
N GLN A 95 1.07 -24.85 -43.38
CA GLN A 95 0.86 -24.90 -44.82
C GLN A 95 0.25 -26.27 -45.11
N LYS A 96 -1.04 -26.26 -45.46
CA LYS A 96 -1.76 -27.47 -45.88
C LYS A 96 -1.04 -28.02 -47.11
N TYR A 97 -0.59 -29.26 -47.00
CA TYR A 97 -0.17 -30.12 -48.10
C TYR A 97 -1.29 -30.26 -49.14
#